data_AF-A0A966BDC2-F1
#
_entry.id   AF-A0A966BDC2-F1
#
_cell.length_a   1.000
_cell.length_b   1.000
_cell.length_c   1.000
_cell.angle_alpha   90.00
_cell.angle_beta   90.00
_cell.angle_gamma   90.00
#
_symmetry.space_group_name_H-M   'P 1'
#
loop_
_entity.id
_entity.type
_entity.pdbx_description
1 polymer ?
#
loop_
_entity_poly.entity_id
_entity_poly.type
_entity_poly.pdbx_seq_one_letter_code
_entity_poly.pdbx_strand_id
1 'polypeptide(L)'
;MRPGRAHRQAALKALPQAQHLLADEVLRGGVPAVRQAVELMNEKAAAEGMPKIKVQPLVSLAEKMAPALKAAEWRDRAEAVISGIEEIDLRDIRSVVAAAENAARDEESRALADQLRLGLAARAESEHRKWLDELAATIADGRTVRALRLSSRPPKAGAPLPVDMAAKLAQAASVSLTAEVTSDRWATVLDAVAFSPVRSLVVAEGIPAKPSDELLTAVKKLASRTPEIAKLFGIEPPAPKSRGRGRRTPPPPPPPPALPVVPVAEVSDSEEE
;
A
#
# COMPACT_ATOMS: atom_id res chain seq x y z
N MET A 1 10.58 -11.97 -7.14
CA MET A 1 11.46 -12.81 -6.27
C MET A 1 11.16 -14.29 -6.45
N ARG A 2 12.14 -15.19 -6.30
CA ARG A 2 11.97 -16.65 -6.29
C ARG A 2 12.41 -17.22 -4.94
N PRO A 3 11.51 -17.35 -3.95
CA PRO A 3 11.84 -17.87 -2.64
C PRO A 3 12.40 -19.29 -2.68
N GLY A 4 13.29 -19.61 -1.76
CA GLY A 4 13.74 -20.97 -1.52
C GLY A 4 12.62 -21.87 -0.98
N ARG A 5 13.02 -23.07 -0.57
CA ARG A 5 12.14 -24.02 0.12
C ARG A 5 12.84 -24.76 1.25
N ALA A 6 13.97 -24.24 1.72
CA ALA A 6 14.82 -24.91 2.69
C ALA A 6 14.09 -24.98 4.04
N HIS A 7 13.56 -23.85 4.50
CA HIS A 7 12.83 -23.75 5.76
C HIS A 7 11.51 -24.51 5.70
N ARG A 8 10.75 -24.38 4.61
CA ARG A 8 9.51 -25.15 4.43
C ARG A 8 9.76 -26.66 4.43
N GLN A 9 10.79 -27.13 3.75
CA GLN A 9 11.14 -28.56 3.78
C GLN A 9 11.57 -29.02 5.16
N ALA A 10 12.33 -28.21 5.90
CA ALA A 10 12.71 -28.53 7.27
C ALA A 10 11.47 -28.61 8.18
N ALA A 11 10.54 -27.67 8.06
CA ALA A 11 9.29 -27.66 8.82
C ALA A 11 8.42 -28.88 8.51
N LEU A 12 8.31 -29.30 7.24
CA LEU A 12 7.62 -30.52 6.85
C LEU A 12 8.27 -31.77 7.44
N LYS A 13 9.61 -31.87 7.38
CA LYS A 13 10.37 -33.00 7.96
C LYS A 13 10.22 -33.12 9.48
N ALA A 14 9.98 -32.02 10.17
CA ALA A 14 9.75 -32.00 11.61
C ALA A 14 8.36 -32.52 12.02
N LEU A 15 7.41 -32.60 11.08
CA LEU A 15 6.07 -33.12 11.32
C LEU A 15 6.03 -34.65 11.15
N PRO A 16 5.14 -35.36 11.88
CA PRO A 16 4.85 -36.76 11.62
C PRO A 16 4.44 -36.99 10.16
N GLN A 17 4.94 -38.06 9.54
CA GLN A 17 4.73 -38.35 8.11
C GLN A 17 3.24 -38.35 7.71
N ALA A 18 2.37 -38.86 8.59
CA ALA A 18 0.92 -38.89 8.38
C ALA A 18 0.29 -37.47 8.24
N GLN A 19 0.97 -36.42 8.68
CA GLN A 19 0.49 -35.04 8.65
C GLN A 19 1.02 -34.25 7.45
N HIS A 20 1.93 -34.81 6.64
CA HIS A 20 2.59 -34.07 5.55
C HIS A 20 1.60 -33.56 4.50
N LEU A 21 0.63 -34.39 4.10
CA LEU A 21 -0.40 -33.97 3.13
C LEU A 21 -1.25 -32.81 3.64
N LEU A 22 -1.58 -32.81 4.93
CA LEU A 22 -2.32 -31.72 5.56
C LEU A 22 -1.47 -30.45 5.62
N ALA A 23 -0.18 -30.59 5.94
CA ALA A 23 0.75 -29.48 5.98
C ALA A 23 0.99 -28.85 4.59
N ASP A 24 1.08 -29.67 3.53
CA ASP A 24 1.16 -29.20 2.14
C ASP A 24 -0.09 -28.39 1.75
N GLU A 25 -1.28 -28.83 2.16
CA GLU A 25 -2.52 -28.09 1.92
C GLU A 25 -2.54 -26.75 2.69
N VAL A 26 -2.03 -26.74 3.92
CA VAL A 26 -1.85 -25.50 4.69
C VAL A 26 -0.86 -24.56 4.02
N LEU A 27 0.24 -25.06 3.45
CA LEU A 27 1.21 -24.25 2.71
C LEU A 27 0.65 -23.70 1.40
N ARG A 28 -0.32 -24.39 0.78
CA ARG A 28 -0.95 -23.96 -0.48
C ARG A 28 -1.94 -22.82 -0.30
N GLY A 29 -2.78 -22.86 0.73
CA GLY A 29 -3.85 -21.87 0.90
C GLY A 29 -4.30 -21.63 2.34
N GLY A 30 -3.49 -22.06 3.31
CA GLY A 30 -3.78 -21.92 4.74
C GLY A 30 -4.90 -22.83 5.23
N VAL A 31 -5.34 -22.58 6.47
CA VAL A 31 -6.44 -23.30 7.11
C VAL A 31 -7.76 -23.27 6.30
N PRO A 32 -8.13 -22.18 5.60
CA PRO A 32 -9.32 -22.18 4.75
C PRO A 32 -9.26 -23.19 3.60
N ALA A 33 -8.09 -23.40 2.98
CA ALA A 33 -7.93 -24.38 1.92
C ALA A 33 -8.12 -25.81 2.43
N VAL A 34 -7.63 -26.12 3.63
CA VAL A 34 -7.92 -27.39 4.31
C VAL A 34 -9.42 -27.60 4.47
N ARG A 35 -10.16 -26.58 4.93
CA ARG A 35 -11.62 -26.67 5.11
C ARG A 35 -12.31 -26.99 3.78
N GLN A 36 -11.99 -26.24 2.73
CA GLN A 36 -12.56 -26.44 1.39
C GLN A 36 -12.22 -27.82 0.80
N ALA A 37 -10.98 -28.29 0.99
CA ALA A 37 -10.55 -29.60 0.52
C ALA A 37 -11.35 -30.73 1.17
N VAL A 38 -11.58 -30.66 2.49
CA VAL A 38 -12.37 -31.69 3.19
C VAL A 38 -13.85 -31.62 2.83
N GLU A 39 -14.41 -30.42 2.65
CA GLU A 39 -15.79 -30.25 2.17
C GLU A 39 -15.98 -30.90 0.80
N LEU A 40 -15.06 -30.65 -0.14
CA LEU A 40 -15.09 -31.26 -1.48
C LEU A 40 -14.91 -32.78 -1.44
N MET A 41 -14.08 -33.30 -0.53
CA MET A 41 -13.98 -34.75 -0.29
C MET A 41 -15.29 -35.33 0.25
N ASN A 42 -15.97 -34.62 1.14
CA ASN A 42 -17.24 -35.06 1.72
C ASN A 42 -18.40 -35.05 0.73
N GLU A 43 -18.41 -34.12 -0.21
CA GLU A 43 -19.37 -34.10 -1.32
C GLU A 43 -19.20 -35.34 -2.21
N LYS A 44 -17.97 -35.68 -2.57
CA LYS A 44 -17.65 -36.90 -3.34
C LYS A 44 -18.02 -38.17 -2.58
N ALA A 45 -17.62 -38.26 -1.30
CA ALA A 45 -17.95 -39.40 -0.46
C ALA A 45 -19.47 -39.59 -0.36
N ALA A 46 -20.25 -38.51 -0.23
CA ALA A 46 -21.70 -38.58 -0.22
C ALA A 46 -22.28 -39.10 -1.55
N ALA A 47 -21.73 -38.65 -2.68
CA ALA A 47 -22.15 -39.13 -4.01
C ALA A 47 -21.85 -40.63 -4.22
N GLU A 48 -20.79 -41.13 -3.59
CA GLU A 48 -20.36 -42.54 -3.66
C GLU A 48 -20.94 -43.41 -2.54
N GLY A 49 -21.81 -42.87 -1.68
CA GLY A 49 -22.39 -43.59 -0.54
C GLY A 49 -21.39 -43.93 0.58
N MET A 50 -20.22 -43.30 0.58
CA MET A 50 -19.17 -43.47 1.59
C MET A 50 -19.39 -42.54 2.81
N PRO A 51 -18.89 -42.93 4.00
CA PRO A 51 -19.00 -42.10 5.19
C PRO A 51 -18.21 -40.78 5.06
N LYS A 52 -18.78 -39.69 5.57
CA LYS A 52 -18.14 -38.36 5.58
C LYS A 52 -17.00 -38.26 6.60
N ILE A 53 -15.95 -37.54 6.22
CA ILE A 53 -14.83 -37.15 7.06
C ILE A 53 -15.25 -36.01 8.00
N LYS A 54 -14.88 -36.11 9.28
CA LYS A 54 -15.09 -35.02 10.24
C LYS A 54 -14.12 -33.87 9.95
N VAL A 55 -14.66 -32.70 9.61
CA VAL A 55 -13.89 -31.51 9.22
C VAL A 55 -13.12 -30.90 10.39
N GLN A 56 -13.78 -30.76 11.55
CA GLN A 56 -13.24 -29.98 12.67
C GLN A 56 -11.90 -30.49 13.24
N PRO A 57 -11.66 -31.80 13.40
CA PRO A 57 -10.36 -32.31 13.83
C PRO A 57 -9.22 -31.96 12.88
N LEU A 58 -9.45 -32.03 11.56
CA LEU A 58 -8.44 -31.69 10.55
C LEU A 58 -8.14 -30.19 10.54
N VAL A 59 -9.16 -29.35 10.65
CA VAL A 59 -9.01 -27.90 10.78
C VAL A 59 -8.24 -27.54 12.05
N SER A 60 -8.56 -28.19 13.19
CA SER A 60 -7.87 -27.95 14.46
C SER A 60 -6.39 -28.34 14.38
N LEU A 61 -6.06 -29.42 13.67
CA LEU A 61 -4.67 -29.83 13.44
C LEU A 61 -3.95 -28.85 12.49
N ALA A 62 -4.62 -28.38 11.44
CA ALA A 62 -4.11 -27.37 10.53
C ALA A 62 -3.79 -26.05 11.25
N GLU A 63 -4.67 -25.59 12.15
CA GLU A 63 -4.47 -24.39 12.97
C GLU A 63 -3.25 -24.51 13.88
N LYS A 64 -2.97 -25.71 14.42
CA LYS A 64 -1.79 -25.97 15.25
C LYS A 64 -0.47 -25.88 14.47
N MET A 65 -0.43 -26.41 13.25
CA MET A 65 0.79 -26.40 12.41
C MET A 65 0.99 -25.08 11.64
N ALA A 66 -0.09 -24.32 11.40
CA ALA A 66 -0.05 -23.12 10.56
C ALA A 66 0.99 -22.06 11.00
N PRO A 67 1.18 -21.74 12.29
CA PRO A 67 2.19 -20.77 12.72
C PRO A 67 3.61 -21.18 12.31
N ALA A 68 3.99 -22.44 12.50
CA ALA A 68 5.33 -22.95 12.17
C ALA A 68 5.56 -22.97 10.65
N LEU A 69 4.56 -23.43 9.89
CA LEU A 69 4.63 -23.46 8.42
C LEU A 69 4.72 -22.06 7.81
N LYS A 70 3.95 -21.09 8.33
CA LYS A 70 4.00 -19.69 7.90
C LYS A 70 5.33 -19.04 8.25
N ALA A 71 5.88 -19.32 9.43
CA ALA A 71 7.21 -18.82 9.80
C ALA A 71 8.29 -19.35 8.85
N ALA A 72 8.23 -20.65 8.51
CA ALA A 72 9.16 -21.27 7.57
C ALA A 72 9.05 -20.68 6.15
N GLU A 73 7.83 -20.51 5.62
CA GLU A 73 7.64 -19.83 4.33
C GLU A 73 8.15 -18.39 4.35
N TRP A 74 7.89 -17.67 5.44
CA TRP A 74 8.38 -16.30 5.60
C TRP A 74 9.90 -16.24 5.60
N ARG A 75 10.61 -17.17 6.26
CA ARG A 75 12.08 -17.21 6.22
C ARG A 75 12.63 -17.46 4.82
N ASP A 76 12.07 -18.43 4.09
CA ASP A 76 12.44 -18.69 2.69
C ASP A 76 12.26 -17.43 1.81
N ARG A 77 11.22 -16.63 2.09
CA ARG A 77 10.98 -15.33 1.42
C ARG A 77 11.95 -14.25 1.90
N ALA A 78 12.22 -14.16 3.20
CA ALA A 78 13.10 -13.18 3.80
C ALA A 78 14.53 -13.30 3.26
N GLU A 79 15.06 -14.52 3.23
CA GLU A 79 16.40 -14.80 2.69
C GLU A 79 16.50 -14.47 1.20
N ALA A 80 15.48 -14.84 0.42
CA ALA A 80 15.43 -14.47 -1.00
C ALA A 80 15.36 -12.96 -1.22
N VAL A 81 14.69 -12.22 -0.32
CA VAL A 81 14.67 -10.76 -0.35
C VAL A 81 16.03 -10.19 0.01
N ILE A 82 16.65 -10.65 1.10
CA ILE A 82 17.97 -10.18 1.54
C ILE A 82 19.02 -10.42 0.45
N SER A 83 19.03 -11.61 -0.17
CA SER A 83 19.96 -11.96 -1.24
C SER A 83 19.81 -11.11 -2.51
N GLY A 84 18.62 -10.56 -2.77
CA GLY A 84 18.30 -9.82 -3.99
C GLY A 84 17.83 -8.39 -3.72
N ILE A 85 18.18 -7.83 -2.56
CA ILE A 85 17.51 -6.63 -2.03
C ILE A 85 17.67 -5.39 -2.92
N GLU A 86 18.75 -5.34 -3.69
CA GLU A 86 19.03 -4.26 -4.64
C GLU A 86 18.11 -4.26 -5.87
N GLU A 87 17.61 -5.42 -6.28
CA GLU A 87 16.84 -5.60 -7.52
C GLU A 87 15.33 -5.74 -7.27
N ILE A 88 14.94 -6.05 -6.04
CA ILE A 88 13.54 -6.26 -5.67
C ILE A 88 12.82 -4.92 -5.49
N ASP A 89 11.57 -4.87 -5.95
CA ASP A 89 10.71 -3.69 -5.78
C ASP A 89 10.46 -3.38 -4.30
N LEU A 90 10.51 -2.09 -3.93
CA LEU A 90 10.31 -1.64 -2.55
C LEU A 90 8.98 -2.10 -1.94
N ARG A 91 7.93 -2.28 -2.75
CA ARG A 91 6.62 -2.80 -2.30
C ARG A 91 6.73 -4.25 -1.83
N ASP A 92 7.48 -5.07 -2.54
CA ASP A 92 7.66 -6.49 -2.20
C ASP A 92 8.49 -6.63 -0.93
N ILE A 93 9.55 -5.82 -0.78
CA ILE A 93 10.33 -5.76 0.46
C ILE A 93 9.42 -5.36 1.64
N ARG A 94 8.59 -4.32 1.49
CA ARG A 94 7.62 -3.89 2.52
C ARG A 94 6.63 -4.99 2.89
N SER A 95 6.15 -5.75 1.90
CA SER A 95 5.24 -6.88 2.13
C SER A 95 5.87 -7.96 3.02
N VAL A 96 7.14 -8.30 2.77
CA VAL A 96 7.87 -9.29 3.58
C VAL A 96 8.22 -8.77 4.98
N VAL A 97 8.58 -7.48 5.10
CA VAL A 97 8.78 -6.82 6.40
C VAL A 97 7.50 -6.81 7.23
N ALA A 98 6.35 -6.49 6.63
CA ALA A 98 5.06 -6.49 7.33
C ALA A 98 4.66 -7.89 7.80
N ALA A 99 4.92 -8.92 6.99
CA ALA A 99 4.65 -10.31 7.36
C ALA A 99 5.50 -10.79 8.55
N ALA A 100 6.64 -10.13 8.84
CA ALA A 100 7.51 -10.50 9.95
C ALA A 100 6.82 -10.37 11.32
N GLU A 101 5.87 -9.45 11.49
CA GLU A 101 5.16 -9.24 12.77
C GLU A 101 4.52 -10.53 13.32
N ASN A 102 4.03 -11.39 12.43
CA ASN A 102 3.38 -12.65 12.81
C ASN A 102 4.30 -13.87 12.74
N ALA A 103 5.36 -13.79 11.93
CA ALA A 103 6.25 -14.89 11.58
C ALA A 103 7.54 -14.94 12.41
N ALA A 104 8.09 -13.79 12.79
CA ALA A 104 9.41 -13.69 13.43
C ALA A 104 9.35 -13.85 14.96
N ARG A 105 9.15 -15.10 15.42
CA ARG A 105 8.94 -15.39 16.86
C ARG A 105 10.21 -15.77 17.60
N ASP A 106 11.13 -16.46 16.93
CA ASP A 106 12.45 -16.82 17.44
C ASP A 106 13.53 -15.78 17.09
N GLU A 107 14.71 -15.94 17.70
CA GLU A 107 15.82 -15.00 17.58
C GLU A 107 16.36 -14.89 16.16
N GLU A 108 16.55 -16.01 15.46
CA GLU A 108 17.03 -16.03 14.08
C GLU A 108 16.07 -15.28 13.14
N SER A 109 14.77 -15.47 13.33
CA SER A 109 13.75 -14.78 12.54
C SER A 109 13.68 -13.29 12.87
N ARG A 110 13.90 -12.90 14.14
CA ARG A 110 13.99 -11.48 14.51
C ARG A 110 15.19 -10.82 13.87
N ALA A 111 16.35 -11.49 13.87
CA ALA A 111 17.55 -11.01 13.19
C ALA A 111 17.32 -10.80 11.69
N LEU A 112 16.66 -11.75 11.00
CA LEU A 112 16.27 -11.59 9.59
C LEU A 112 15.32 -10.39 9.39
N ALA A 113 14.34 -10.22 10.29
CA ALA A 113 13.41 -9.09 10.22
C ALA A 113 14.13 -7.74 10.38
N ASP A 114 15.12 -7.65 11.26
CA ASP A 114 15.92 -6.44 11.45
C ASP A 114 16.81 -6.14 10.25
N GLN A 115 17.45 -7.16 9.66
CA GLN A 115 18.18 -7.01 8.40
C GLN A 115 17.27 -6.51 7.27
N LEU A 116 16.06 -7.05 7.14
CA LEU A 116 15.09 -6.58 6.16
C LEU A 116 14.66 -5.12 6.39
N ARG A 117 14.46 -4.70 7.64
CA ARG A 117 14.11 -3.30 7.97
C ARG A 117 15.24 -2.35 7.62
N LEU A 118 16.47 -2.69 7.98
CA LEU A 118 17.67 -1.91 7.65
C LEU A 118 17.86 -1.81 6.13
N GLY A 119 17.78 -2.94 5.43
CA GLY A 119 17.89 -2.99 3.99
C GLY A 119 16.79 -2.22 3.27
N LEU A 120 15.53 -2.33 3.73
CA LEU A 120 14.41 -1.53 3.21
C LEU A 120 14.66 -0.03 3.38
N ALA A 121 15.14 0.40 4.56
CA ALA A 121 15.44 1.80 4.82
C ALA A 121 16.57 2.30 3.90
N ALA A 122 17.65 1.55 3.78
CA ALA A 122 18.78 1.88 2.91
C ALA A 122 18.38 1.97 1.42
N ARG A 123 17.61 0.98 0.93
CA ARG A 123 17.08 0.98 -0.45
C ARG A 123 16.14 2.16 -0.68
N ALA A 124 15.23 2.44 0.25
CA ALA A 124 14.31 3.57 0.12
C ALA A 124 15.05 4.91 0.04
N GLU A 125 16.09 5.09 0.87
CA GLU A 125 16.93 6.28 0.86
C GLU A 125 17.74 6.41 -0.44
N SER A 126 18.34 5.31 -0.91
CA SER A 126 19.05 5.26 -2.19
C SER A 126 18.14 5.61 -3.37
N GLU A 127 16.94 5.02 -3.47
CA GLU A 127 15.99 5.32 -4.53
C GLU A 127 15.50 6.78 -4.45
N HIS A 128 15.30 7.32 -3.24
CA HIS A 128 14.97 8.73 -3.06
C HIS A 128 16.08 9.65 -3.55
N ARG A 129 17.34 9.33 -3.22
CA ARG A 129 18.52 10.08 -3.69
C ARG A 129 18.66 10.05 -5.20
N LYS A 130 18.55 8.87 -5.83
CA LYS A 130 18.58 8.74 -7.29
C LYS A 130 17.50 9.58 -7.98
N TRP A 131 16.29 9.62 -7.41
CA TRP A 131 15.21 10.46 -7.91
C TRP A 131 15.54 11.96 -7.83
N LEU A 132 16.11 12.41 -6.71
CA LEU A 132 16.56 13.80 -6.56
C LEU A 132 17.70 14.13 -7.52
N ASP A 133 18.66 13.22 -7.70
CA ASP A 133 19.79 13.40 -8.62
C ASP A 133 19.32 13.48 -10.08
N GLU A 134 18.41 12.59 -10.50
CA GLU A 134 17.81 12.63 -11.84
C GLU A 134 17.04 13.94 -12.05
N LEU A 135 16.28 14.38 -11.04
CA LEU A 135 15.53 15.63 -11.11
C LEU A 135 16.46 16.84 -11.20
N ALA A 136 17.52 16.90 -10.40
CA ALA A 136 18.52 17.94 -10.45
C ALA A 136 19.20 18.01 -11.83
N ALA A 137 19.63 16.87 -12.36
CA ALA A 137 20.22 16.79 -13.70
C ALA A 137 19.24 17.22 -14.79
N THR A 138 17.98 16.78 -14.71
CA THR A 138 16.94 17.15 -15.69
C THR A 138 16.64 18.66 -15.67
N ILE A 139 16.68 19.29 -14.49
CA ILE A 139 16.55 20.76 -14.36
C ILE A 139 17.77 21.45 -14.98
N ALA A 140 18.98 20.97 -14.68
CA ALA A 140 20.23 21.54 -15.22
C ALA A 140 20.29 21.47 -16.76
N ASP A 141 19.75 20.40 -17.35
CA ASP A 141 19.65 20.23 -18.80
C ASP A 141 18.56 21.11 -19.46
N GLY A 142 17.83 21.93 -18.69
CA GLY A 142 16.74 22.77 -19.19
C GLY A 142 15.50 21.98 -19.65
N ARG A 143 15.37 20.70 -19.27
CA ARG A 143 14.25 19.83 -19.68
C ARG A 143 13.03 20.01 -18.78
N THR A 144 12.50 21.23 -18.71
CA THR A 144 11.47 21.68 -17.75
C THR A 144 10.24 20.77 -17.67
N VAL A 145 9.62 20.40 -18.79
CA VAL A 145 8.43 19.52 -18.81
C VAL A 145 8.73 18.14 -18.22
N ARG A 146 9.90 17.58 -18.55
CA ARG A 146 10.34 16.28 -18.00
C ARG A 146 10.57 16.40 -16.49
N ALA A 147 11.25 17.45 -16.04
CA ALA A 147 11.50 17.70 -14.62
C ALA A 147 10.18 17.85 -13.82
N LEU A 148 9.21 18.61 -14.34
CA LEU A 148 7.89 18.75 -13.72
C LEU A 148 7.17 17.41 -13.58
N ARG A 149 7.18 16.57 -14.64
CA ARG A 149 6.58 15.23 -14.59
C ARG A 149 7.30 14.32 -13.60
N LEU A 150 8.63 14.32 -13.58
CA LEU A 150 9.44 13.55 -12.64
C LEU A 150 9.19 13.96 -11.17
N SER A 151 9.03 15.26 -10.92
CA SER A 151 8.74 15.80 -9.58
C SER A 151 7.43 15.30 -8.96
N SER A 152 6.47 14.85 -9.79
CA SER A 152 5.18 14.29 -9.36
C SER A 152 5.22 12.79 -9.03
N ARG A 153 6.37 12.13 -9.25
CA ARG A 153 6.53 10.67 -9.12
C ARG A 153 7.65 10.29 -8.12
N PRO A 154 7.58 10.75 -6.86
CA PRO A 154 8.57 10.34 -5.87
C PRO A 154 8.49 8.83 -5.57
N PRO A 155 9.60 8.17 -5.24
CA PRO A 155 9.61 6.75 -4.83
C PRO A 155 8.69 6.43 -3.65
N LYS A 156 8.44 7.44 -2.79
CA LYS A 156 7.46 7.40 -1.71
C LYS A 156 6.41 8.47 -1.95
N ALA A 157 5.16 8.06 -2.05
CA ALA A 157 4.03 8.97 -2.23
C ALA A 157 4.01 10.04 -1.11
N GLY A 158 3.91 11.31 -1.52
CA GLY A 158 3.92 12.44 -0.59
C GLY A 158 5.29 12.83 -0.04
N ALA A 159 6.39 12.23 -0.52
CA ALA A 159 7.73 12.73 -0.17
C ALA A 159 7.87 14.20 -0.62
N PRO A 160 8.27 15.12 0.28
CA PRO A 160 8.40 16.52 -0.07
C PRO A 160 9.58 16.75 -1.02
N LEU A 161 9.44 17.73 -1.89
CA LEU A 161 10.54 18.22 -2.70
C LEU A 161 11.40 19.20 -1.87
N PRO A 162 12.74 19.12 -1.89
CA PRO A 162 13.59 20.11 -1.22
C PRO A 162 13.27 21.54 -1.70
N VAL A 163 13.26 22.50 -0.78
CA VAL A 163 12.79 23.87 -1.03
C VAL A 163 13.56 24.55 -2.18
N ASP A 164 14.88 24.44 -2.18
CA ASP A 164 15.72 25.04 -3.22
C ASP A 164 15.46 24.42 -4.60
N MET A 165 15.22 23.11 -4.64
CA MET A 165 14.89 22.40 -5.87
C MET A 165 13.49 22.77 -6.36
N ALA A 166 12.54 22.92 -5.44
CA ALA A 166 11.19 23.40 -5.73
C ALA A 166 11.20 24.81 -6.32
N ALA A 167 11.99 25.72 -5.74
CA ALA A 167 12.17 27.08 -6.24
C ALA A 167 12.78 27.10 -7.65
N LYS A 168 13.87 26.36 -7.87
CA LYS A 168 14.51 26.23 -9.20
C LYS A 168 13.55 25.67 -10.26
N LEU A 169 12.80 24.63 -9.91
CA LEU A 169 11.83 24.02 -10.83
C LEU A 169 10.66 24.97 -11.15
N ALA A 170 10.16 25.69 -10.13
CA ALA A 170 9.11 26.68 -10.32
C ALA A 170 9.57 27.83 -11.22
N GLN A 171 10.78 28.35 -10.99
CA GLN A 171 11.39 29.39 -11.80
C GLN A 171 11.57 28.93 -13.25
N ALA A 172 12.11 27.73 -13.48
CA ALA A 172 12.27 27.16 -14.82
C ALA A 172 10.91 27.02 -15.55
N ALA A 173 9.86 26.63 -14.82
CA ALA A 173 8.51 26.58 -15.35
C ALA A 173 7.98 27.98 -15.69
N SER A 174 8.12 28.96 -14.79
CA SER A 174 7.73 30.36 -15.01
C SER A 174 8.34 30.95 -16.27
N VAL A 175 9.65 30.80 -16.46
CA VAL A 175 10.40 31.28 -17.64
C VAL A 175 9.98 30.54 -18.92
N SER A 176 9.41 29.34 -18.81
CA SER A 176 8.88 28.60 -19.97
C SER A 176 7.48 29.06 -20.39
N LEU A 177 6.86 29.97 -19.63
CA LEU A 177 5.47 30.42 -19.79
C LEU A 177 5.44 31.91 -20.14
N THR A 178 5.85 32.23 -21.37
CA THR A 178 5.96 33.61 -21.86
C THR A 178 5.04 33.85 -23.07
N ALA A 179 4.93 35.12 -23.49
CA ALA A 179 4.13 35.53 -24.63
C ALA A 179 4.69 35.06 -25.99
N GLU A 180 5.98 34.73 -26.06
CA GLU A 180 6.67 34.32 -27.29
C GLU A 180 6.54 32.81 -27.57
N VAL A 181 6.07 32.05 -26.58
CA VAL A 181 5.91 30.59 -26.70
C VAL A 181 4.61 30.27 -27.44
N THR A 182 4.67 29.26 -28.32
CA THR A 182 3.50 28.79 -29.06
C THR A 182 2.44 28.20 -28.12
N SER A 183 1.16 28.31 -28.49
CA SER A 183 0.04 27.82 -27.68
C SER A 183 0.16 26.35 -27.30
N ASP A 184 0.66 25.48 -28.20
CA ASP A 184 0.83 24.05 -27.95
C ASP A 184 1.93 23.77 -26.90
N ARG A 185 3.04 24.50 -26.99
CA ARG A 185 4.14 24.41 -26.02
C ARG A 185 3.70 24.94 -24.67
N TRP A 186 2.96 26.04 -24.65
CA TRP A 186 2.31 26.55 -23.43
C TRP A 186 1.46 25.43 -22.83
N ALA A 187 0.45 24.93 -23.54
CA ALA A 187 -0.47 23.90 -23.06
C ALA A 187 0.27 22.67 -22.50
N THR A 188 1.38 22.25 -23.12
CA THR A 188 2.23 21.15 -22.65
C THR A 188 2.88 21.46 -21.31
N VAL A 189 3.42 22.67 -21.12
CA VAL A 189 3.98 23.11 -19.83
C VAL A 189 2.87 23.24 -18.78
N LEU A 190 1.70 23.78 -19.14
CA LEU A 190 0.55 23.88 -18.21
C LEU A 190 0.14 22.52 -17.66
N ASP A 191 0.01 21.52 -18.54
CA ASP A 191 -0.35 20.16 -18.15
C ASP A 191 0.66 19.60 -17.14
N ALA A 192 1.95 19.77 -17.40
CA ALA A 192 3.00 19.32 -16.48
C ALA A 192 3.00 20.10 -15.15
N VAL A 193 2.79 21.42 -15.19
CA VAL A 193 2.69 22.27 -14.00
C VAL A 193 1.50 21.84 -13.15
N ALA A 194 0.32 21.60 -13.73
CA ALA A 194 -0.90 21.31 -12.98
C ALA A 194 -0.81 20.09 -12.06
N PHE A 195 0.05 19.11 -12.38
CA PHE A 195 0.27 17.91 -11.58
C PHE A 195 1.57 17.94 -10.76
N SER A 196 2.39 19.00 -10.90
CA SER A 196 3.61 19.16 -10.11
C SER A 196 3.30 19.61 -8.67
N PRO A 197 4.12 19.20 -7.69
CA PRO A 197 4.09 19.78 -6.34
C PRO A 197 4.37 21.29 -6.31
N VAL A 198 5.07 21.85 -7.32
CA VAL A 198 5.44 23.28 -7.34
C VAL A 198 4.41 24.19 -8.00
N ARG A 199 3.25 23.65 -8.42
CA ARG A 199 2.25 24.38 -9.21
C ARG A 199 1.75 25.70 -8.62
N SER A 200 1.75 25.82 -7.29
CA SER A 200 1.35 27.04 -6.59
C SER A 200 2.44 28.11 -6.54
N LEU A 201 3.69 27.76 -6.87
CA LEU A 201 4.83 28.66 -6.93
C LEU A 201 5.06 29.20 -8.35
N VAL A 202 4.43 28.61 -9.36
CA VAL A 202 4.62 29.01 -10.77
C VAL A 202 3.80 30.26 -11.08
N VAL A 203 4.50 31.30 -11.52
CA VAL A 203 3.92 32.54 -12.05
C VAL A 203 4.29 32.65 -13.52
N ALA A 204 3.31 32.65 -14.42
CA ALA A 204 3.60 32.83 -15.85
C ALA A 204 4.09 34.25 -16.13
N GLU A 205 5.15 34.40 -16.91
CA GLU A 205 5.70 35.71 -17.30
C GLU A 205 4.84 36.39 -18.38
N GLY A 206 4.10 35.61 -19.15
CA GLY A 206 3.21 36.14 -20.17
C GLY A 206 2.23 35.12 -20.75
N ILE A 207 1.27 35.66 -21.49
CA ILE A 207 0.26 34.90 -22.23
C ILE A 207 0.57 35.06 -23.72
N PRO A 208 0.44 34.01 -24.55
CA PRO A 208 0.61 34.12 -25.99
C PRO A 208 -0.31 35.20 -26.55
N ALA A 209 0.19 36.02 -27.48
CA ALA A 209 -0.58 37.12 -28.06
C ALA A 209 -1.88 36.66 -28.75
N LYS A 210 -1.89 35.42 -29.27
CA LYS A 210 -3.05 34.76 -29.87
C LYS A 210 -3.19 33.34 -29.31
N PRO A 211 -3.81 33.18 -28.13
CA PRO A 211 -4.08 31.86 -27.55
C PRO A 211 -4.96 31.04 -28.50
N SER A 212 -4.66 29.76 -28.68
CA SER A 212 -5.53 28.86 -29.44
C SER A 212 -6.72 28.40 -28.58
N ASP A 213 -7.81 27.98 -29.23
CA ASP A 213 -8.98 27.42 -28.55
C ASP A 213 -8.63 26.17 -27.72
N GLU A 214 -7.66 25.38 -28.19
CA GLU A 214 -7.13 24.23 -27.47
C GLU A 214 -6.43 24.63 -26.16
N LEU A 215 -5.60 25.68 -26.19
CA LEU A 215 -4.96 26.22 -24.99
C LEU A 215 -6.01 26.76 -24.00
N LEU A 216 -7.01 27.51 -24.47
CA LEU A 216 -8.09 28.01 -23.62
C LEU A 216 -8.88 26.85 -22.99
N THR A 217 -9.14 25.79 -23.75
CA THR A 217 -9.79 24.57 -23.26
C THR A 217 -8.94 23.88 -22.18
N ALA A 218 -7.63 23.79 -22.39
CA ALA A 218 -6.70 23.23 -21.41
C ALA A 218 -6.66 24.04 -20.12
N VAL A 219 -6.57 25.37 -20.21
CA VAL A 219 -6.61 26.28 -19.05
C VAL A 219 -7.91 26.11 -18.28
N LYS A 220 -9.06 26.08 -18.96
CA LYS A 220 -10.37 25.87 -18.32
C LYS A 220 -10.44 24.52 -17.59
N LYS A 221 -9.95 23.45 -18.22
CA LYS A 221 -9.89 22.10 -17.61
C LYS A 221 -9.00 22.06 -16.37
N LEU A 222 -7.91 22.81 -16.35
CA LEU A 222 -6.90 22.80 -15.29
C LEU A 222 -7.06 23.93 -14.26
N ALA A 223 -8.04 24.82 -14.43
CA ALA A 223 -8.27 26.00 -13.58
C ALA A 223 -8.37 25.68 -12.07
N SER A 224 -8.96 24.53 -11.71
CA SER A 224 -9.03 24.08 -10.30
C SER A 224 -7.66 23.78 -9.68
N ARG A 225 -6.65 23.43 -10.49
CA ARG A 225 -5.30 23.07 -10.05
C ARG A 225 -4.32 24.24 -10.18
N THR A 226 -4.55 25.15 -11.13
CA THR A 226 -3.72 26.32 -11.43
C THR A 226 -4.57 27.60 -11.47
N PRO A 227 -5.17 28.01 -10.34
CA PRO A 227 -6.13 29.12 -10.31
C PRO A 227 -5.52 30.46 -10.72
N GLU A 228 -4.30 30.77 -10.29
CA GLU A 228 -3.64 32.04 -10.65
C GLU A 228 -3.34 32.11 -12.16
N ILE A 229 -2.95 31.01 -12.79
CA ILE A 229 -2.77 30.95 -14.24
C ILE A 229 -4.12 31.13 -14.95
N ALA A 230 -5.19 30.49 -14.48
CA ALA A 230 -6.52 30.64 -15.09
C ALA A 230 -7.02 32.10 -15.08
N LYS A 231 -6.77 32.82 -13.97
CA LYS A 231 -7.11 34.25 -13.87
C LYS A 231 -6.39 35.10 -14.91
N LEU A 232 -5.13 34.78 -15.26
CA LEU A 232 -4.40 35.48 -16.33
C LEU A 232 -5.14 35.39 -17.67
N PHE A 233 -5.77 34.24 -17.96
CA PHE A 233 -6.59 34.04 -19.17
C PHE A 233 -8.04 34.56 -19.02
N GLY A 234 -8.37 35.25 -17.93
CA GLY A 234 -9.73 35.71 -17.65
C GLY A 234 -10.73 34.58 -17.36
N ILE A 235 -10.24 33.38 -17.05
CA ILE A 235 -11.08 32.22 -16.72
C ILE A 235 -11.26 32.16 -15.22
N GLU A 236 -12.51 32.29 -14.76
CA GLU A 236 -12.84 32.19 -13.34
C GLU A 236 -12.60 30.75 -12.85
N PRO A 237 -11.70 30.54 -11.87
CA PRO A 237 -11.44 29.21 -11.34
C PRO A 237 -12.65 28.72 -10.54
N PRO A 238 -12.99 27.43 -10.61
CA PRO A 238 -14.09 26.89 -9.83
C PRO A 238 -13.83 27.11 -8.34
N ALA A 239 -14.88 27.48 -7.59
CA ALA A 239 -14.78 27.71 -6.16
C ALA A 239 -14.08 26.52 -5.47
N PRO A 240 -13.15 26.77 -4.53
CA PRO A 240 -12.43 25.71 -3.86
C PRO A 240 -13.44 24.80 -3.15
N LYS A 241 -13.60 23.57 -3.63
CA LYS A 241 -14.40 22.56 -2.93
C LYS A 241 -13.73 22.35 -1.58
N SER A 242 -14.36 22.83 -0.50
CA SER A 242 -13.87 22.53 0.85
C SER A 242 -13.78 21.00 0.93
N ARG A 243 -12.57 20.48 1.18
CA ARG A 243 -12.42 19.08 1.57
C ARG A 243 -13.10 19.00 2.91
N GLY A 244 -14.38 18.58 2.91
CA GLY A 244 -15.11 18.29 4.12
C GLY A 244 -14.23 17.38 4.96
N ARG A 245 -13.65 17.94 6.02
CA ARG A 245 -12.99 17.19 7.07
C ARG A 245 -14.14 16.40 7.67
N GLY A 246 -14.34 15.18 7.18
CA GLY A 246 -15.31 14.25 7.72
C GLY A 246 -15.01 14.16 9.20
N ARG A 247 -15.80 14.88 10.00
CA ARG A 247 -15.75 14.84 11.44
C ARG A 247 -16.14 13.41 11.75
N ARG A 248 -15.16 12.55 12.02
CA ARG A 248 -15.41 11.19 12.49
C ARG A 248 -16.21 11.37 13.77
N THR A 249 -17.52 11.13 13.68
CA THR A 249 -18.38 11.05 14.85
C THR A 249 -17.74 9.99 15.76
N PRO A 250 -17.39 10.31 17.01
CA PRO A 250 -16.90 9.30 17.93
C PRO A 250 -17.97 8.21 18.06
N PRO A 251 -17.58 6.92 18.14
CA PRO A 251 -18.55 5.87 18.44
C PRO A 251 -19.25 6.18 19.77
N PRO A 252 -20.55 5.86 19.91
CA PRO A 252 -21.27 6.07 21.16
C PRO A 252 -20.62 5.26 22.30
N PRO A 253 -20.66 5.77 23.54
CA PRO A 253 -20.10 5.06 24.69
C PRO A 253 -20.83 3.72 24.89
N PRO A 254 -20.13 2.69 25.41
CA PRO A 254 -20.73 1.38 25.66
C PRO A 254 -21.87 1.49 26.70
N PRO A 255 -22.92 0.66 26.60
CA PRO A 255 -24.00 0.64 27.57
C PRO A 255 -23.48 0.23 28.96
N PRO A 256 -24.05 0.78 30.04
CA PRO A 256 -23.66 0.43 31.40
C PRO A 256 -23.94 -1.07 31.68
N PRO A 257 -23.11 -1.72 32.51
CA PRO A 257 -23.29 -3.13 32.85
C PRO A 257 -24.62 -3.36 33.56
N ALA A 258 -25.35 -4.40 33.12
CA ALA A 258 -26.59 -4.83 33.74
C ALA A 258 -26.33 -5.28 35.19
N LEU A 259 -27.13 -4.77 36.13
CA LEU A 259 -27.09 -5.19 37.52
C LEU A 259 -27.49 -6.67 37.64
N PRO A 260 -26.84 -7.44 38.52
CA PRO A 260 -27.15 -8.86 38.71
C PRO A 260 -28.55 -9.03 39.30
N VAL A 261 -29.37 -9.84 38.63
CA VAL A 261 -30.67 -10.30 39.15
C VAL A 261 -30.39 -11.35 40.23
N VAL A 262 -30.75 -11.03 41.47
CA VAL A 262 -30.73 -11.97 42.59
C VAL A 262 -31.84 -13.02 42.38
N PRO A 263 -31.57 -14.33 42.53
CA PRO A 263 -32.61 -15.35 42.44
C PRO A 263 -33.52 -15.27 43.66
N VAL A 264 -34.84 -15.24 43.43
CA VAL A 264 -35.86 -15.41 44.46
C VAL A 264 -35.87 -16.87 44.87
N ALA A 265 -35.68 -17.12 46.17
CA ALA A 265 -35.73 -18.45 46.76
C ALA A 265 -37.16 -19.04 46.68
N GLU A 266 -37.27 -20.27 46.17
CA GLU A 266 -38.43 -21.12 46.36
C GLU A 266 -38.61 -21.41 47.85
N VAL A 267 -39.76 -21.04 48.40
CA VAL A 267 -40.24 -21.55 49.67
C VAL A 267 -41.20 -22.69 49.34
N SER A 268 -40.72 -23.91 49.53
CA SER A 268 -41.56 -25.08 49.69
C SER A 268 -42.28 -24.96 51.04
N ASP A 269 -43.61 -25.05 51.05
CA ASP A 269 -44.31 -25.50 52.23
C ASP A 269 -45.37 -26.52 51.81
N SER A 270 -45.37 -27.62 52.55
CA SER A 270 -46.16 -28.83 52.36
C SER A 270 -47.12 -28.95 53.55
N GLU A 271 -48.28 -29.59 53.32
CA GLU A 271 -49.22 -30.10 54.35
C GLU A 271 -50.06 -29.00 55.03
N GLU A 272 -51.35 -29.10 55.33
CA GLU A 272 -52.36 -30.17 55.56
C GLU A 272 -53.69 -29.65 54.92
N GLU A 273 -54.68 -30.41 54.45
CA GLU A 273 -55.42 -31.57 54.96
C GLU A 273 -56.26 -32.17 53.79
#